data_AF-A0A645E4N5-F1
#
_entry.id   AF-A0A645E4N5-F1
#
_cell.length_a   1.000
_cell.length_b   1.000
_cell.length_c   1.000
_cell.angle_alpha   90.00
_cell.angle_beta   90.00
_cell.angle_gamma   90.00
#
_symmetry.space_group_name_H-M   'P 1'
#
loop_
_entity.id
_entity.type
_entity.pdbx_description
1 polymer ?
#
loop_
_entity_poly.entity_id
_entity_poly.type
_entity_poly.pdbx_seq_one_letter_code
_entity_poly.pdbx_strand_id
1 'polypeptide(L)' 'MYRELLLTGKLAEHCATDEKAAFEMSEKIRAGFLNKNPMAEDDTMERIHLSAQAQRIADELAAAQIICI' A
#
# COMPACT_ATOMS: atom_id res chain seq x y z
N MET A 1 21.60 7.22 8.27
CA MET A 1 20.58 6.22 8.68
C MET A 1 20.82 4.87 8.01
N TYR A 2 20.57 4.66 6.71
CA TYR A 2 20.72 3.33 6.09
C TYR A 2 22.11 2.71 6.17
N ARG A 3 23.18 3.52 6.03
CA ARG A 3 24.57 3.03 6.19
C ARG A 3 24.84 2.49 7.61
N GLU A 4 24.27 3.10 8.63
CA GLU A 4 24.42 2.67 10.03
C GLU A 4 23.60 1.41 10.32
N LEU A 5 22.38 1.33 9.79
CA LEU A 5 21.55 0.13 9.85
C LEU A 5 22.22 -1.06 9.14
N LEU A 6 22.90 -0.80 8.02
CA LEU A 6 23.69 -1.82 7.32
C LEU A 6 24.85 -2.31 8.20
N LEU A 7 25.61 -1.39 8.79
CA LEU A 7 26.76 -1.73 9.63
C LEU A 7 26.36 -2.45 10.93
N THR A 8 25.17 -2.16 11.46
CA THR A 8 24.63 -2.80 12.68
C THR A 8 23.85 -4.08 12.41
N GLY A 9 23.70 -4.48 11.13
CA GLY A 9 22.92 -5.65 10.74
C GLY A 9 21.40 -5.48 10.87
N LYS A 10 20.91 -4.28 11.17
CA LYS A 10 19.48 -3.97 11.37
C LYS A 10 18.76 -3.51 10.11
N LEU A 11 19.46 -3.43 8.97
CA LEU A 11 18.86 -2.96 7.73
C LEU A 11 17.67 -3.81 7.29
N ALA A 12 17.77 -5.14 7.38
CA ALA A 12 16.69 -6.03 6.98
C ALA A 12 15.43 -5.85 7.86
N GLU A 13 15.61 -5.69 9.17
CA GLU A 13 14.51 -5.44 10.12
C GLU A 13 13.83 -4.08 9.87
N HIS A 14 14.64 -3.05 9.58
CA HIS A 14 14.12 -1.74 9.22
C HIS A 14 13.31 -1.81 7.91
N CYS A 15 13.85 -2.40 6.85
CA CYS A 15 13.13 -2.57 5.58
C CYS A 15 11.83 -3.38 5.78
N ALA A 16 11.85 -4.46 6.57
CA ALA A 16 10.64 -5.24 6.85
C ALA A 16 9.59 -4.43 7.62
N THR A 17 10.01 -3.51 8.48
CA THR A 17 9.11 -2.61 9.20
C THR A 17 8.45 -1.61 8.24
N ASP A 18 9.24 -1.02 7.35
CA ASP A 18 8.75 -0.07 6.35
C ASP A 18 7.82 -0.76 5.33
N GLU A 19 8.18 -1.96 4.86
CA GLU A 19 7.36 -2.79 3.97
C GLU A 19 6.01 -3.15 4.63
N LYS A 20 6.04 -3.54 5.91
CA LYS A 20 4.82 -3.82 6.66
C LYS A 20 3.94 -2.58 6.79
N ALA A 21 4.53 -1.43 7.13
CA ALA A 21 3.79 -0.17 7.22
C ALA A 21 3.18 0.24 5.86
N ALA A 22 3.92 0.05 4.76
CA ALA A 22 3.45 0.30 3.40
C ALA A 22 2.26 -0.58 3.05
N PHE A 23 2.37 -1.87 3.34
CA PHE A 23 1.31 -2.84 3.09
C PHE A 23 0.04 -2.53 3.89
N GLU A 24 0.16 -2.31 5.21
CA GLU A 24 -0.98 -1.99 6.07
C GLU A 24 -1.68 -0.70 5.65
N MET A 25 -0.91 0.31 5.23
CA MET A 25 -1.46 1.56 4.73
C MET A 25 -2.17 1.39 3.39
N SER A 26 -1.53 0.70 2.43
CA SER A 26 -2.13 0.41 1.12
C SER A 26 -3.46 -0.34 1.30
N GLU A 27 -3.47 -1.41 2.11
CA GLU A 27 -4.71 -2.16 2.38
C GLU A 27 -5.81 -1.29 3.00
N LYS A 28 -5.47 -0.41 3.95
CA LYS A 28 -6.44 0.50 4.58
C LYS A 28 -7.04 1.48 3.57
N ILE A 29 -6.21 2.04 2.68
CA ILE A 29 -6.66 2.98 1.65
C ILE A 29 -7.52 2.26 0.60
N ARG A 30 -7.07 1.08 0.15
CA ARG A 30 -7.79 0.24 -0.81
C ARG A 30 -9.17 -0.14 -0.28
N ALA A 31 -9.25 -0.63 0.97
CA ALA A 31 -10.52 -0.92 1.62
C ALA A 31 -11.41 0.32 1.75
N GLY A 32 -10.83 1.47 2.12
CA GLY A 32 -11.54 2.74 2.19
C GLY A 32 -12.12 3.19 0.83
N PHE A 33 -11.40 2.95 -0.27
CA PHE A 33 -11.87 3.24 -1.62
C PHE A 33 -13.01 2.30 -2.03
N LEU A 34 -12.86 1.00 -1.82
CA LEU A 34 -13.87 -0.01 -2.19
C LEU A 34 -15.17 0.16 -1.38
N ASN A 35 -15.07 0.53 -0.10
CA ASN A 35 -16.25 0.82 0.72
C ASN A 35 -17.07 2.03 0.20
N LYS A 36 -16.42 2.98 -0.50
CA LYS A 36 -17.07 4.14 -1.11
C LYS A 36 -17.58 3.88 -2.53
N ASN A 37 -17.08 2.83 -3.17
CA ASN A 37 -17.38 2.47 -4.55
C ASN A 37 -17.83 1.00 -4.58
N PRO A 38 -19.11 0.73 -4.23
CA PRO A 38 -19.61 -0.64 -4.17
C PRO A 38 -19.48 -1.31 -5.54
N MET A 39 -18.96 -2.53 -5.51
CA MET A 39 -18.66 -3.30 -6.70
C MET A 39 -19.94 -3.90 -7.28
N ALA A 40 -20.16 -3.75 -8.59
CA ALA A 40 -21.28 -4.40 -9.27
C ALA A 40 -21.14 -5.94 -9.15
N GLU A 41 -22.22 -6.62 -8.77
CA GLU A 41 -22.20 -8.07 -8.55
C GLU A 41 -22.07 -8.84 -9.88
N ASP A 42 -22.73 -8.36 -10.92
CA ASP A 42 -22.86 -9.04 -12.22
C ASP A 42 -21.83 -8.57 -13.29
N ASP A 43 -21.11 -7.48 -13.05
CA ASP A 43 -20.08 -6.98 -13.98
C ASP A 43 -18.67 -7.27 -13.46
N THR A 44 -18.15 -8.44 -13.88
CA THR A 44 -16.79 -8.86 -13.52
C THR A 44 -15.71 -7.90 -14.03
N MET A 45 -15.91 -7.25 -15.18
CA MET A 45 -14.91 -6.33 -15.74
C MET A 45 -14.87 -5.03 -14.94
N GLU A 46 -16.02 -4.52 -14.52
CA GLU A 46 -16.12 -3.36 -13.64
C GLU A 46 -15.49 -3.64 -12.27
N ARG A 47 -15.72 -4.83 -11.71
CA ARG A 47 -15.05 -5.25 -10.46
C ARG A 47 -13.53 -5.25 -10.58
N ILE A 48 -13.00 -5.81 -11.67
CA ILE A 48 -11.55 -5.83 -11.94
C ILE A 48 -11.03 -4.40 -12.07
N HIS A 49 -11.75 -3.55 -12.82
CA HIS A 49 -11.37 -2.16 -13.02
C HIS A 49 -11.31 -1.38 -11.70
N LEU A 50 -12.37 -1.47 -10.88
CA LEU A 50 -12.45 -0.82 -9.57
C LEU A 50 -11.37 -1.33 -8.62
N SER A 51 -11.09 -2.64 -8.61
CA SER A 51 -10.03 -3.23 -7.80
C SER A 51 -8.65 -2.72 -8.22
N ALA A 52 -8.37 -2.67 -9.53
CA ALA A 52 -7.12 -2.16 -10.06
C ALA A 52 -6.95 -0.66 -9.83
N GLN A 53 -8.04 0.11 -9.86
CA GLN A 53 -8.02 1.52 -9.50
C GLN A 53 -7.76 1.73 -8.01
N ALA A 54 -8.44 0.97 -7.15
CA ALA A 54 -8.25 1.01 -5.70
C ALA A 54 -6.80 0.68 -5.32
N GLN A 55 -6.22 -0.35 -5.95
CA GLN A 55 -4.83 -0.74 -5.74
C GLN A 55 -3.85 0.37 -6.14
N ARG A 56 -4.00 0.96 -7.34
CA ARG A 56 -3.12 2.03 -7.81
C ARG A 56 -3.14 3.25 -6.88
N ILE A 57 -4.33 3.69 -6.48
CA ILE A 57 -4.49 4.83 -5.56
C ILE A 57 -3.84 4.51 -4.20
N ALA A 58 -4.06 3.30 -3.70
CA ALA A 58 -3.51 2.86 -2.43
C ALA A 58 -1.97 2.84 -2.45
N ASP A 59 -1.38 2.32 -3.52
CA ASP A 59 0.07 2.24 -3.68
C ASP A 59 0.71 3.62 -3.84
N GLU A 60 0.12 4.51 -4.65
CA GLU A 60 0.60 5.89 -4.81
C GLU A 60 0.57 6.67 -3.48
N LEU A 61 -0.52 6.54 -2.71
CA LEU A 61 -0.67 7.23 -1.44
C LEU A 61 0.23 6.63 -0.34
N ALA A 62 0.34 5.30 -0.26
CA ALA A 62 1.24 4.66 0.69
C ALA A 62 2.70 5.01 0.41
N ALA A 63 3.11 5.02 -0.87
CA ALA A 63 4.45 5.44 -1.27
C ALA A 63 4.71 6.91 -0.91
N ALA A 64 3.78 7.81 -1.21
CA ALA A 64 3.92 9.23 -0.85
C ALA A 64 4.05 9.43 0.67
N GLN A 65 3.29 8.67 1.47
CA GLN A 65 3.31 8.81 2.93
C GLN A 65 4.56 8.19 3.58
N ILE A 66 5.23 7.22 2.94
CA ILE A 66 6.40 6.55 3.50
C ILE A 66 7.71 7.16 2.98
N ILE A 67 7.76 7.57 1.71
CA ILE A 67 8.96 8.13 1.09
C ILE A 67 9.12 9.63 1.42
N CYS A 68 8.03 10.36 1.59
CA CYS A 68 8.09 11.82 1.85
C CYS A 68 8.14 12.19 3.35
N ILE A 69 8.41 11.24 4.24
CA ILE A 69 8.75 11.48 5.66
C ILE A 69 10.26 11.42 5.83
#